data_AF-A0A2U1KQ40-F1
#
_entry.id   AF-A0A2U1KQ40-F1
#
_cell.length_a   1.000
_cell.length_b   1.000
_cell.length_c   1.000
_cell.angle_alpha   90.00
_cell.angle_beta   90.00
_cell.angle_gamma   90.00
#
_symmetry.space_group_name_H-M   'P 1'
#
loop_
_entity.id
_entity.type
_entity.pdbx_description
1 polymer ?
#
loop_
_entity_poly.entity_id
_entity_poly.type
_entity_poly.pdbx_seq_one_letter_code
_entity_poly.pdbx_strand_id
1 'polypeptide(L)'
;MELAMLKRLTSFTVSNMVPCIILRKSDKVIELLKGIHFVASVEAISLGVQAGIHPWILYDIISNAAGNSWIYKNYIPLLLQGSKIKDDFLNASAQRMGIVLDTAKSVTFPLPLLAAAHQQFLAGSRHADANGLDGLKVWERVFGVQIMDAANAETYNPELLANQLSAKSKQVNNIGFIGLGAMGFGMATHLLKSNFSVHGFDVYKPTLSRFAKAGGLIGSSPAEVSKDVDVLIVMVTNEVQAESVLYGVDGAVSVLQPGASIVLSSTVSPAFISQLELRLQSSICFKNVILSSFFLVYILIFQLQTVDENKGLKLIDAPVSGGVIRASEGTLTIMASGTDEALEHAGSVLSALSEKLYVIKGGCGAGSGVKMVNQLLAGVHIASAAEAMAFGARLGLDTRVLFDVIKASEGTSWYGHLSWFIICYLLNNSLVLKRSLVYDWP
;
A
#
# COMPACT_ATOMS: atom_id res chain seq x y z
N MET A 1 41.19 25.77 46.74
CA MET A 1 40.53 26.48 45.63
C MET A 1 40.53 25.66 44.33
N GLU A 2 41.56 24.84 44.06
CA GLU A 2 41.65 23.98 42.87
C GLU A 2 40.61 22.84 42.79
N LEU A 3 40.24 22.19 43.90
CA LEU A 3 39.27 21.08 43.89
C LEU A 3 37.84 21.53 43.51
N ALA A 4 37.47 22.78 43.83
CA ALA A 4 36.17 23.35 43.48
C ALA A 4 36.12 23.83 42.03
N MET A 5 37.27 24.21 41.46
CA MET A 5 37.39 24.60 40.06
C MET A 5 37.39 23.37 39.13
N LEU A 6 38.03 22.26 39.54
CA LEU A 6 37.93 20.99 38.82
C LEU A 6 36.49 20.46 38.79
N LYS A 7 35.76 20.52 39.92
CA LYS A 7 34.34 20.09 39.97
C LYS A 7 33.41 20.94 39.09
N ARG A 8 33.66 22.25 38.98
CA ARG A 8 32.92 23.15 38.06
C ARG A 8 33.27 22.91 36.59
N LEU A 9 34.51 22.58 36.26
CA LEU A 9 34.91 22.23 34.89
C LEU A 9 34.36 20.86 34.45
N THR A 10 34.26 19.89 35.36
CA THR A 10 33.61 18.59 35.08
C THR A 10 32.08 18.70 34.97
N SER A 11 31.42 19.60 35.70
CA SER A 11 29.96 19.77 35.58
C SER A 11 29.55 20.57 34.33
N PHE A 12 30.37 21.54 33.92
CA PHE A 12 30.09 22.40 32.75
C PHE A 12 30.32 21.69 31.40
N THR A 13 31.18 20.68 31.38
CA THR A 13 31.43 19.84 30.19
C THR A 13 30.40 18.72 30.07
N VAL A 14 30.04 18.03 31.16
CA VAL A 14 29.09 16.91 31.13
C VAL A 14 27.67 17.37 30.75
N SER A 15 27.18 18.48 31.30
CA SER A 15 25.80 18.97 31.00
C SER A 15 25.61 19.43 29.55
N ASN A 16 26.65 19.96 28.89
CA ASN A 16 26.61 20.37 27.48
C ASN A 16 27.01 19.23 26.52
N MET A 17 27.73 18.21 27.01
CA MET A 17 28.03 16.99 26.24
C MET A 17 26.82 16.07 26.13
N VAL A 18 25.94 16.00 27.14
CA VAL A 18 24.75 15.13 27.11
C VAL A 18 23.83 15.43 25.91
N PRO A 19 23.47 16.69 25.60
CA PRO A 19 22.75 17.03 24.37
C PRO A 19 23.50 16.61 23.10
N CYS A 20 24.82 16.84 23.05
CA CYS A 20 25.64 16.52 21.87
C CYS A 20 25.78 15.00 21.64
N ILE A 21 25.85 14.21 22.71
CA ILE A 21 25.90 12.73 22.65
C ILE A 21 24.55 12.16 22.23
N ILE A 22 23.45 12.69 22.77
CA ILE A 22 22.10 12.29 22.39
C ILE A 22 21.88 12.58 20.91
N LEU A 23 22.23 13.78 20.43
CA LEU A 23 22.14 14.13 19.02
C LEU A 23 22.95 13.17 18.13
N ARG A 24 24.22 12.92 18.47
CA ARG A 24 25.06 11.97 17.69
C ARG A 24 24.52 10.55 17.65
N LYS A 25 23.86 10.09 18.72
CA LYS A 25 23.23 8.75 18.76
C LYS A 25 21.94 8.73 17.94
N SER A 26 21.12 9.77 18.04
CA SER A 26 19.90 9.92 17.23
C SER A 26 20.22 10.03 15.74
N ASP A 27 21.28 10.75 15.37
CA ASP A 27 21.74 10.87 13.97
C ASP A 27 22.03 9.50 13.36
N LYS A 28 22.58 8.54 14.13
CA LYS A 28 22.81 7.17 13.65
C LYS A 28 21.51 6.44 13.34
N VAL A 29 20.47 6.66 14.14
CA VAL A 29 19.14 6.08 13.92
C VAL A 29 18.49 6.72 12.68
N ILE A 30 18.69 8.03 12.49
CA ILE A 30 18.21 8.74 11.29
C ILE A 30 18.90 8.22 10.03
N GLU A 31 20.23 8.07 10.05
CA GLU A 31 21.00 7.54 8.90
C GLU A 31 20.61 6.09 8.56
N LEU A 32 20.30 5.28 9.58
CA LEU A 32 19.73 3.95 9.37
C LEU A 32 18.44 4.02 8.56
N LEU A 33 17.49 4.86 8.97
CA LEU A 33 16.18 4.98 8.34
C LEU A 33 16.30 5.53 6.92
N LYS A 34 17.11 6.57 6.71
CA LYS A 34 17.35 7.17 5.40
C LYS A 34 17.84 6.15 4.38
N GLY A 35 18.84 5.33 4.75
CA GLY A 35 19.38 4.31 3.87
C GLY A 35 18.36 3.25 3.48
N ILE A 36 17.60 2.73 4.45
CA ILE A 36 16.57 1.73 4.18
C ILE A 36 15.44 2.31 3.33
N HIS A 37 14.95 3.52 3.66
CA HIS A 37 13.86 4.17 2.92
C HIS A 37 14.27 4.50 1.49
N PHE A 38 15.53 4.88 1.25
CA PHE A 38 16.02 5.13 -0.11
C PHE A 38 15.96 3.87 -0.98
N VAL A 39 16.57 2.79 -0.50
CA VAL A 39 16.55 1.49 -1.18
C VAL A 39 15.12 1.05 -1.46
N ALA A 40 14.26 1.06 -0.44
CA ALA A 40 12.87 0.66 -0.58
C ALA A 40 12.12 1.53 -1.61
N SER A 41 12.40 2.84 -1.65
CA SER A 41 11.78 3.77 -2.60
C SER A 41 12.16 3.45 -4.04
N VAL A 42 13.45 3.15 -4.29
CA VAL A 42 13.91 2.79 -5.63
C VAL A 42 13.35 1.43 -6.05
N GLU A 43 13.40 0.42 -5.17
CA GLU A 43 12.79 -0.90 -5.41
C GLU A 43 11.30 -0.81 -5.74
N ALA A 44 10.56 0.04 -5.01
CA ALA A 44 9.14 0.26 -5.22
C ALA A 44 8.84 0.86 -6.61
N ILE A 45 9.60 1.89 -7.02
CA ILE A 45 9.47 2.47 -8.36
C ILE A 45 9.85 1.45 -9.44
N SER A 46 10.96 0.73 -9.26
CA SER A 46 11.38 -0.33 -10.18
C SER A 46 10.28 -1.39 -10.35
N LEU A 47 9.70 -1.86 -9.25
CA LEU A 47 8.61 -2.85 -9.26
C LEU A 47 7.38 -2.33 -10.02
N GLY A 48 6.99 -1.07 -9.79
CA GLY A 48 5.86 -0.48 -10.48
C GLY A 48 6.10 -0.30 -11.98
N VAL A 49 7.31 0.11 -12.38
CA VAL A 49 7.71 0.18 -13.79
C VAL A 49 7.69 -1.20 -14.44
N GLN A 50 8.21 -2.22 -13.76
CA GLN A 50 8.17 -3.60 -14.22
C GLN A 50 6.73 -4.09 -14.41
N ALA A 51 5.79 -3.59 -13.61
CA ALA A 51 4.36 -3.87 -13.74
C ALA A 51 3.66 -3.00 -14.81
N GLY A 52 4.40 -2.20 -15.58
CA GLY A 52 3.85 -1.34 -16.64
C GLY A 52 3.17 -0.07 -16.13
N ILE A 53 3.37 0.31 -14.86
CA ILE A 53 2.76 1.49 -14.27
C ILE A 53 3.68 2.69 -14.47
N HIS A 54 3.09 3.79 -14.93
CA HIS A 54 3.83 5.04 -15.13
C HIS A 54 4.46 5.56 -13.81
N PRO A 55 5.77 5.87 -13.77
CA PRO A 55 6.45 6.25 -12.53
C PRO A 55 5.87 7.47 -11.82
N TRP A 56 5.43 8.49 -12.59
CA TRP A 56 4.86 9.71 -12.02
C TRP A 56 3.50 9.48 -11.33
N ILE A 57 2.73 8.48 -11.79
CA ILE A 57 1.49 8.05 -11.13
C ILE A 57 1.82 7.46 -9.76
N LEU A 58 2.81 6.55 -9.71
CA LEU A 58 3.28 5.96 -8.45
C LEU A 58 3.77 7.03 -7.49
N TYR A 59 4.57 7.99 -7.98
CA TYR A 59 5.06 9.09 -7.18
C TYR A 59 3.91 9.90 -6.54
N ASP A 60 2.95 10.36 -7.35
CA ASP A 60 1.85 11.21 -6.87
C ASP A 60 0.96 10.49 -5.84
N ILE A 61 0.58 9.24 -6.14
CA ILE A 61 -0.29 8.45 -5.27
C ILE A 61 0.42 8.10 -3.95
N ILE A 62 1.63 7.54 -4.03
CA ILE A 62 2.36 7.05 -2.85
C ILE A 62 2.79 8.21 -1.95
N SER A 63 3.11 9.38 -2.51
CA SER A 63 3.44 10.58 -1.75
C SER A 63 2.33 11.01 -0.77
N ASN A 64 1.09 10.60 -1.03
CA ASN A 64 -0.07 10.93 -0.22
C ASN A 64 -0.68 9.70 0.48
N ALA A 65 0.03 8.56 0.47
CA ALA A 65 -0.46 7.30 0.99
C ALA A 65 0.49 6.72 2.05
N ALA A 66 0.12 5.53 2.54
CA ALA A 66 0.78 4.86 3.65
C ALA A 66 2.24 4.48 3.34
N GLY A 67 2.58 4.27 2.07
CA GLY A 67 3.94 4.01 1.61
C GLY A 67 4.85 5.24 1.59
N ASN A 68 4.37 6.44 1.94
CA ASN A 68 5.18 7.65 1.87
C ASN A 68 6.36 7.68 2.87
N SER A 69 7.48 8.26 2.46
CA SER A 69 8.57 8.71 3.33
C SER A 69 9.12 10.07 2.89
N TRP A 70 9.88 10.73 3.77
CA TRP A 70 10.59 11.95 3.38
C TRP A 70 11.55 11.67 2.23
N ILE A 71 12.28 10.54 2.28
CA ILE A 71 13.17 10.12 1.20
C ILE A 71 12.39 9.93 -0.12
N TYR A 72 11.24 9.25 -0.08
CA TYR A 72 10.43 9.04 -1.28
C TYR A 72 10.04 10.36 -1.94
N LYS A 73 9.54 11.33 -1.16
CA LYS A 73 9.13 12.65 -1.66
C LYS A 73 10.25 13.47 -2.28
N ASN A 74 11.46 13.37 -1.74
CA ASN A 74 12.54 14.28 -2.10
C ASN A 74 13.50 13.67 -3.13
N TYR A 75 13.69 12.35 -3.15
CA TYR A 75 14.65 11.71 -4.04
C TYR A 75 14.02 11.07 -5.28
N ILE A 76 12.79 10.56 -5.20
CA ILE A 76 12.15 9.94 -6.37
C ILE A 76 11.96 10.96 -7.51
N PRO A 77 11.50 12.20 -7.30
CA PRO A 77 11.40 13.17 -8.39
C PRO A 77 12.73 13.42 -9.10
N LEU A 78 13.84 13.46 -8.36
CA LEU A 78 15.18 13.63 -8.93
C LEU A 78 15.55 12.45 -9.84
N LEU A 79 15.26 11.22 -9.39
CA LEU A 79 15.42 10.00 -10.18
C LEU A 79 14.58 10.03 -11.45
N LEU A 80 13.29 10.39 -11.35
CA LEU A 80 12.38 10.41 -12.50
C LEU A 80 12.75 11.48 -13.54
N GLN A 81 13.30 12.61 -13.09
CA GLN A 81 13.75 13.70 -13.96
C GLN A 81 15.14 13.45 -14.57
N GLY A 82 15.83 12.37 -14.19
CA GLY A 82 17.23 12.15 -14.58
C GLY A 82 18.17 13.23 -14.05
N SER A 83 17.79 13.91 -12.96
CA SER A 83 18.65 14.90 -12.31
C SER A 83 19.78 14.16 -11.60
N LYS A 84 21.02 14.58 -11.84
CA LYS A 84 22.18 14.02 -11.13
C LYS A 84 22.00 14.21 -9.63
N ILE A 85 21.80 13.10 -8.92
CA ILE A 85 22.13 13.07 -7.50
C ILE A 85 23.64 13.27 -7.42
N LYS A 86 24.11 14.13 -6.50
CA LYS A 86 25.55 14.42 -6.35
C LYS A 86 26.35 13.11 -6.38
N ASP A 87 27.42 13.06 -7.18
CA ASP A 87 28.21 11.84 -7.43
C ASP A 87 28.66 11.15 -6.10
N ASP A 88 28.90 11.94 -5.05
CA ASP A 88 29.27 11.44 -3.72
C ASP A 88 28.11 10.89 -2.86
N PHE A 89 26.84 11.02 -3.26
CA PHE A 89 25.71 10.66 -2.40
C PHE A 89 25.70 9.17 -2.03
N LEU A 90 25.92 8.28 -3.00
CA LEU A 90 25.95 6.84 -2.75
C LEU A 90 27.14 6.47 -1.87
N ASN A 91 28.32 6.99 -2.19
CA ASN A 91 29.55 6.76 -1.44
C ASN A 91 29.43 7.25 0.01
N ALA A 92 28.95 8.48 0.20
CA ALA A 92 28.76 9.06 1.52
C ALA A 92 27.67 8.33 2.32
N SER A 93 26.60 7.87 1.67
CA SER A 93 25.54 7.08 2.33
C SER A 93 26.04 5.71 2.73
N ALA A 94 26.77 5.00 1.85
CA ALA A 94 27.41 3.73 2.17
C ALA A 94 28.35 3.87 3.38
N GLN A 95 29.20 4.90 3.39
CA GLN A 95 30.10 5.16 4.51
C GLN A 95 29.34 5.41 5.83
N ARG A 96 28.30 6.25 5.82
CA ARG A 96 27.49 6.54 7.01
C ARG A 96 26.78 5.28 7.53
N MET A 97 26.19 4.48 6.64
CA MET A 97 25.55 3.21 7.00
C MET A 97 26.55 2.21 7.60
N GLY A 98 27.78 2.15 7.05
CA GLY A 98 28.88 1.37 7.61
C GLY A 98 29.22 1.76 9.07
N ILE A 99 29.31 3.06 9.35
CA ILE A 99 29.54 3.57 10.72
C ILE A 99 28.42 3.14 11.68
N VAL A 100 27.17 3.16 11.21
CA VAL A 100 26.02 2.72 12.02
C VAL A 100 26.11 1.22 12.31
N LEU A 101 26.44 0.40 11.31
CA LEU A 101 26.62 -1.05 11.48
C LEU A 101 27.77 -1.37 12.44
N ASP A 102 28.90 -0.67 12.36
CA ASP A 102 30.02 -0.88 13.30
C ASP A 102 29.66 -0.44 14.72
N THR A 103 28.84 0.60 14.86
CA THR A 103 28.27 0.98 16.16
C THR A 103 27.35 -0.11 16.70
N ALA A 104 26.50 -0.70 15.86
CA ALA A 104 25.61 -1.78 16.27
C ALA A 104 26.37 -3.03 16.71
N LYS A 105 27.47 -3.37 16.01
CA LYS A 105 28.38 -4.44 16.41
C LYS A 105 28.99 -4.19 17.79
N SER A 106 29.43 -2.96 18.08
CA SER A 106 30.05 -2.63 19.38
C SER A 106 29.08 -2.74 20.56
N VAL A 107 27.78 -2.67 20.31
CA VAL A 107 26.72 -2.93 21.30
C VAL A 107 26.02 -4.28 21.11
N THR A 108 26.58 -5.17 20.27
CA THR A 108 26.04 -6.52 20.01
C THR A 108 24.55 -6.50 19.63
N PHE A 109 24.19 -5.63 18.68
CA PHE A 109 22.81 -5.45 18.23
C PHE A 109 22.67 -5.71 16.72
N PRO A 110 21.70 -6.55 16.29
CA PRO A 110 21.50 -6.85 14.89
C PRO A 110 20.72 -5.74 14.18
N LEU A 111 21.17 -5.36 12.98
CA LEU A 111 20.46 -4.42 12.09
C LEU A 111 20.28 -5.05 10.70
N PRO A 112 19.42 -6.08 10.55
CA PRO A 112 19.29 -6.83 9.30
C PRO A 112 18.81 -5.98 8.12
N LEU A 113 17.84 -5.07 8.32
CA LEU A 113 17.35 -4.23 7.24
C LEU A 113 18.40 -3.22 6.80
N LEU A 114 19.10 -2.59 7.75
CA LEU A 114 20.21 -1.71 7.44
C LEU A 114 21.33 -2.44 6.70
N ALA A 115 21.66 -3.66 7.13
CA ALA A 115 22.71 -4.47 6.52
C ALA A 115 22.38 -4.80 5.05
N ALA A 116 21.13 -5.19 4.77
CA ALA A 116 20.67 -5.45 3.41
C ALA A 116 20.74 -4.19 2.53
N ALA A 117 20.22 -3.05 3.04
CA ALA A 117 20.29 -1.78 2.33
C ALA A 117 21.74 -1.35 2.08
N HIS A 118 22.63 -1.51 3.05
CA HIS A 118 24.04 -1.14 2.93
C HIS A 118 24.76 -1.93 1.83
N GLN A 119 24.45 -3.22 1.68
CA GLN A 119 25.02 -4.01 0.58
C GLN A 119 24.60 -3.50 -0.79
N GLN A 120 23.34 -3.04 -0.94
CA GLN A 120 22.90 -2.42 -2.19
C GLN A 120 23.63 -1.11 -2.49
N PHE A 121 23.84 -0.26 -1.48
CA PHE A 121 24.64 0.96 -1.64
C PHE A 121 26.10 0.65 -2.03
N LEU A 122 26.73 -0.34 -1.40
CA LEU A 122 28.09 -0.76 -1.78
C LEU A 122 28.17 -1.30 -3.21
N ALA A 123 27.17 -2.07 -3.63
CA ALA A 123 27.05 -2.52 -5.01
C ALA A 123 26.88 -1.32 -5.96
N GLY A 124 26.04 -0.35 -5.59
CA GLY A 124 25.81 0.92 -6.29
C GLY A 124 27.09 1.72 -6.52
N SER A 125 27.76 2.06 -5.42
CA SER A 125 28.99 2.84 -5.37
C SER A 125 30.09 2.31 -6.30
N ARG A 126 30.31 0.99 -6.33
CA ARG A 126 31.36 0.38 -7.19
C ARG A 126 31.10 0.53 -8.68
N HIS A 127 29.83 0.66 -9.09
CA HIS A 127 29.45 0.75 -10.50
C HIS A 127 29.40 2.21 -11.01
N ALA A 128 29.24 3.18 -10.12
CA ALA A 128 29.30 4.61 -10.46
C ALA A 128 30.72 5.02 -10.94
N ASP A 129 31.76 4.48 -10.30
CA ASP A 129 33.16 4.84 -10.56
C ASP A 129 33.75 4.23 -11.85
N ALA A 130 33.18 3.13 -12.37
CA ALA A 130 33.80 2.38 -13.46
C ALA A 130 33.45 2.89 -14.88
N ASN A 131 32.35 3.64 -15.05
CA ASN A 131 31.84 4.04 -16.37
C ASN A 131 31.21 5.46 -16.43
N GLY A 132 31.28 6.26 -15.35
CA GLY A 132 30.59 7.56 -15.29
C GLY A 132 29.05 7.44 -15.35
N LEU A 133 28.52 6.26 -15.03
CA LEU A 133 27.09 6.00 -14.94
C LEU A 133 26.55 6.65 -13.67
N ASP A 134 25.45 7.39 -13.80
CA ASP A 134 24.67 7.86 -12.66
C ASP A 134 24.40 6.68 -11.72
N GLY A 135 24.76 6.80 -10.45
CA GLY A 135 24.67 5.74 -9.46
C GLY A 135 23.25 5.15 -9.32
N LEU A 136 22.24 5.91 -9.74
CA LEU A 136 20.84 5.46 -9.83
C LEU A 136 20.60 4.36 -10.87
N LYS A 137 21.40 4.32 -11.96
CA LYS A 137 21.29 3.28 -13.02
C LYS A 137 21.65 1.88 -12.52
N VAL A 138 22.26 1.75 -11.34
CA VAL A 138 22.58 0.44 -10.77
C VAL A 138 21.30 -0.33 -10.46
N TRP A 139 20.30 0.32 -9.88
CA TRP A 139 19.02 -0.33 -9.60
C TRP A 139 18.25 -0.64 -10.89
N GLU A 140 18.28 0.26 -11.89
CA GLU A 140 17.75 -0.03 -13.23
C GLU A 140 18.36 -1.30 -13.83
N ARG A 141 19.69 -1.47 -13.74
CA ARG A 141 20.39 -2.65 -14.24
C ARG A 141 20.09 -3.91 -13.43
N VAL A 142 20.07 -3.81 -12.10
CA VAL A 142 19.81 -4.94 -11.19
C VAL A 142 18.39 -5.47 -11.39
N PHE A 143 17.41 -4.59 -11.54
CA PHE A 143 16.01 -4.97 -11.72
C PHE A 143 15.60 -5.15 -13.19
N GLY A 144 16.47 -4.79 -14.14
CA GLY A 144 16.17 -4.91 -15.57
C GLY A 144 15.09 -3.93 -16.04
N VAL A 145 15.01 -2.74 -15.44
CA VAL A 145 13.99 -1.72 -15.71
C VAL A 145 14.62 -0.43 -16.20
N GLN A 146 13.88 0.33 -17.03
CA GLN A 146 14.28 1.66 -17.49
C GLN A 146 13.32 2.69 -16.90
N ILE A 147 13.61 3.16 -15.68
CA ILE A 147 12.73 4.05 -14.92
C ILE A 147 12.63 5.41 -15.61
N MET A 148 13.76 5.96 -16.05
CA MET A 148 13.77 7.26 -16.71
C MET A 148 13.04 7.22 -18.06
N ASP A 149 13.24 6.17 -18.85
CA ASP A 149 12.54 6.04 -20.13
C ASP A 149 11.03 5.90 -19.90
N ALA A 150 10.62 5.09 -18.92
CA ALA A 150 9.22 4.96 -18.54
C ALA A 150 8.62 6.28 -18.02
N ALA A 151 9.40 7.11 -17.32
CA ALA A 151 8.96 8.40 -16.79
C ALA A 151 8.81 9.48 -17.87
N ASN A 152 9.55 9.35 -18.98
CA ASN A 152 9.58 10.30 -20.09
C ASN A 152 8.83 9.82 -21.33
N ALA A 153 8.30 8.59 -21.32
CA ALA A 153 7.55 8.01 -22.44
C ALA A 153 6.29 8.81 -22.76
N GLU A 154 5.56 9.27 -21.74
CA GLU A 154 4.35 10.07 -21.88
C GLU A 154 4.31 11.20 -20.83
N THR A 155 3.75 12.35 -21.20
CA THR A 155 3.56 13.44 -20.24
C THR A 155 2.43 13.10 -19.28
N TYR A 156 2.75 12.91 -18.00
CA TYR A 156 1.75 12.71 -16.96
C TYR A 156 1.15 14.04 -16.48
N ASN A 157 -0.17 14.17 -16.57
CA ASN A 157 -0.93 15.26 -15.97
C ASN A 157 -2.07 14.69 -15.10
N PRO A 158 -1.99 14.81 -13.76
CA PRO A 158 -3.02 14.32 -12.84
C PRO A 158 -4.43 14.91 -13.10
N GLU A 159 -4.51 16.19 -13.45
CA GLU A 159 -5.79 16.92 -13.59
C GLU A 159 -6.57 16.48 -14.84
N LEU A 160 -5.86 16.17 -15.93
CA LEU A 160 -6.49 15.69 -17.16
C LEU A 160 -7.18 14.33 -16.96
N LEU A 161 -6.58 13.47 -16.14
CA LEU A 161 -7.10 12.13 -15.86
C LEU A 161 -8.39 12.14 -15.05
N ALA A 162 -8.47 13.02 -14.04
CA ALA A 162 -9.63 13.12 -13.15
C ALA A 162 -10.86 13.74 -13.85
N ASN A 163 -10.64 14.72 -14.73
CA ASN A 163 -11.72 15.41 -15.44
C ASN A 163 -12.41 14.55 -16.52
N GLN A 164 -11.70 13.57 -17.09
CA GLN A 164 -12.23 12.74 -18.18
C GLN A 164 -13.41 11.84 -17.76
N LEU A 165 -13.39 11.31 -16.52
CA LEU A 165 -14.46 10.42 -16.05
C LEU A 165 -15.73 11.16 -15.66
N SER A 166 -15.61 12.33 -15.03
CA SER A 166 -16.75 13.14 -14.62
C SER A 166 -17.61 13.62 -15.80
N ALA A 167 -17.02 13.76 -16.99
CA ALA A 167 -17.74 14.23 -18.19
C ALA A 167 -18.51 13.12 -18.94
N LYS A 168 -18.15 11.84 -18.76
CA LYS A 168 -18.67 10.72 -19.56
C LYS A 168 -19.47 9.68 -18.78
N SER A 169 -19.69 9.88 -17.48
CA SER A 169 -20.32 8.87 -16.63
C SER A 169 -21.79 8.63 -16.96
N LYS A 170 -22.21 7.35 -16.97
CA LYS A 170 -23.64 6.99 -17.03
C LYS A 170 -24.32 7.17 -15.67
N GLN A 171 -25.63 7.37 -15.70
CA GLN A 171 -26.45 7.40 -14.48
C GLN A 171 -26.57 5.98 -13.91
N VAL A 172 -26.25 5.84 -12.62
CA VAL A 172 -26.36 4.60 -11.85
C VAL A 172 -27.40 4.84 -10.76
N ASN A 173 -28.41 3.97 -10.67
CA ASN A 173 -29.49 4.12 -9.69
C ASN A 173 -29.39 3.06 -8.58
N ASN A 174 -29.04 1.82 -8.93
CA ASN A 174 -29.02 0.68 -8.01
C ASN A 174 -27.60 0.14 -7.83
N ILE A 175 -27.12 0.15 -6.58
CA ILE A 175 -25.80 -0.34 -6.20
C ILE A 175 -25.95 -1.55 -5.29
N GLY A 176 -25.34 -2.68 -5.67
CA GLY A 176 -25.07 -3.78 -4.76
C GLY A 176 -23.78 -3.49 -4.00
N PHE A 177 -23.76 -3.73 -2.69
CA PHE A 177 -22.57 -3.52 -1.86
C PHE A 177 -22.31 -4.73 -0.97
N ILE A 178 -21.20 -5.43 -1.20
CA ILE A 178 -20.85 -6.64 -0.46
C ILE A 178 -19.58 -6.39 0.36
N GLY A 179 -19.71 -6.57 1.68
CA GLY A 179 -18.66 -6.33 2.67
C GLY A 179 -18.85 -5.01 3.39
N LEU A 180 -19.61 -5.00 4.47
CA LEU A 180 -19.91 -3.85 5.33
C LEU A 180 -19.00 -3.83 6.57
N GLY A 181 -17.73 -4.17 6.37
CA GLY A 181 -16.67 -4.05 7.37
C GLY A 181 -16.30 -2.58 7.67
N ALA A 182 -15.14 -2.37 8.30
CA ALA A 182 -14.72 -1.03 8.74
C ALA A 182 -14.70 0.01 7.60
N MET A 183 -14.10 -0.33 6.45
CA MET A 183 -14.06 0.53 5.27
C MET A 183 -15.41 0.52 4.52
N GLY A 184 -15.91 -0.67 4.20
CA GLY A 184 -17.09 -0.84 3.35
C GLY A 184 -18.36 -0.23 3.94
N PHE A 185 -18.55 -0.26 5.26
CA PHE A 185 -19.67 0.42 5.91
C PHE A 185 -19.64 1.93 5.67
N GLY A 186 -18.47 2.55 5.78
CA GLY A 186 -18.29 3.99 5.51
C GLY A 186 -18.63 4.33 4.06
N MET A 187 -18.11 3.55 3.11
CA MET A 187 -18.37 3.71 1.68
C MET A 187 -19.87 3.56 1.36
N ALA A 188 -20.50 2.47 1.81
CA ALA A 188 -21.90 2.18 1.54
C ALA A 188 -22.84 3.25 2.11
N THR A 189 -22.58 3.71 3.35
CA THR A 189 -23.38 4.79 3.96
C THR A 189 -23.12 6.16 3.34
N HIS A 190 -21.92 6.40 2.79
CA HIS A 190 -21.67 7.60 2.01
C HIS A 190 -22.49 7.60 0.72
N LEU A 191 -22.54 6.48 -0.01
CA LEU A 191 -23.36 6.35 -1.22
C LEU A 191 -24.85 6.63 -0.95
N LEU A 192 -25.39 6.18 0.19
CA LEU A 192 -26.76 6.53 0.59
C LEU A 192 -26.95 8.05 0.74
N LYS A 193 -25.99 8.75 1.36
CA LYS A 193 -26.03 10.22 1.50
C LYS A 193 -25.92 10.94 0.16
N SER A 194 -25.26 10.31 -0.81
CA SER A 194 -25.12 10.80 -2.19
C SER A 194 -26.30 10.43 -3.08
N ASN A 195 -27.44 10.03 -2.49
CA ASN A 195 -28.71 9.71 -3.15
C ASN A 195 -28.71 8.46 -4.05
N PHE A 196 -27.79 7.52 -3.84
CA PHE A 196 -27.85 6.21 -4.48
C PHE A 196 -28.74 5.24 -3.69
N SER A 197 -29.43 4.33 -4.39
CA SER A 197 -30.07 3.17 -3.76
C SER A 197 -29.02 2.08 -3.54
N VAL A 198 -28.78 1.68 -2.29
CA VAL A 198 -27.72 0.71 -1.95
C VAL A 198 -28.30 -0.52 -1.26
N HIS A 199 -28.05 -1.69 -1.85
CA HIS A 199 -28.40 -3.02 -1.34
C HIS A 199 -27.16 -3.67 -0.74
N GLY A 200 -27.11 -3.78 0.59
CA GLY A 200 -25.94 -4.21 1.35
C GLY A 200 -26.00 -5.66 1.81
N PHE A 201 -24.88 -6.37 1.69
CA PHE A 201 -24.68 -7.68 2.30
C PHE A 201 -23.37 -7.74 3.10
N ASP A 202 -23.42 -8.41 4.25
CA ASP A 202 -22.27 -8.80 5.05
C ASP A 202 -22.59 -10.09 5.80
N VAL A 203 -21.58 -10.94 6.02
CA VAL A 203 -21.73 -12.19 6.78
C VAL A 203 -22.02 -11.93 8.26
N TYR A 204 -21.54 -10.80 8.79
CA TYR A 204 -21.72 -10.40 10.17
C TYR A 204 -23.04 -9.66 10.37
N LYS A 205 -24.09 -10.38 10.80
CA LYS A 205 -25.46 -9.85 10.92
C LYS A 205 -25.60 -8.50 11.64
N PRO A 206 -24.84 -8.16 12.70
CA PRO A 206 -24.96 -6.85 13.33
C PRO A 206 -24.63 -5.66 12.42
N THR A 207 -23.74 -5.80 11.41
CA THR A 207 -23.47 -4.70 10.47
C THR A 207 -24.65 -4.49 9.51
N LEU A 208 -25.35 -5.55 9.11
CA LEU A 208 -26.59 -5.45 8.33
C LEU A 208 -27.66 -4.65 9.08
N SER A 209 -27.90 -4.98 10.36
CA SER A 209 -28.88 -4.22 11.17
C SER A 209 -28.50 -2.75 11.31
N ARG A 210 -27.20 -2.45 11.43
CA ARG A 210 -26.69 -1.08 11.48
C ARG A 210 -26.84 -0.37 10.13
N PHE A 211 -26.66 -1.07 9.01
CA PHE A 211 -26.80 -0.52 7.66
C PHE A 211 -28.25 -0.23 7.31
N ALA A 212 -29.16 -1.15 7.66
CA ALA A 212 -30.60 -0.94 7.53
C ALA A 212 -31.09 0.30 8.29
N LYS A 213 -30.59 0.50 9.52
CA LYS A 213 -30.86 1.72 10.31
C LYS A 213 -30.33 3.00 9.67
N ALA A 214 -29.30 2.90 8.83
CA ALA A 214 -28.75 4.03 8.08
C ALA A 214 -29.54 4.33 6.78
N GLY A 215 -30.61 3.57 6.49
CA GLY A 215 -31.44 3.72 5.30
C GLY A 215 -31.07 2.80 4.13
N GLY A 216 -30.11 1.89 4.33
CA GLY A 216 -29.71 0.92 3.31
C GLY A 216 -30.69 -0.24 3.20
N LEU A 217 -30.84 -0.78 1.99
CA LEU A 217 -31.55 -2.04 1.76
C LEU A 217 -30.60 -3.19 2.12
N ILE A 218 -31.11 -4.30 2.64
CA ILE A 218 -30.28 -5.46 3.02
C ILE A 218 -30.79 -6.73 2.37
N GLY A 219 -29.86 -7.62 2.01
CA GLY A 219 -30.18 -8.98 1.56
C GLY A 219 -29.59 -10.04 2.48
N SER A 220 -30.00 -11.29 2.25
CA SER A 220 -29.56 -12.46 2.99
C SER A 220 -28.35 -13.18 2.38
N SER A 221 -28.00 -12.87 1.12
CA SER A 221 -26.89 -13.47 0.37
C SER A 221 -26.25 -12.50 -0.64
N PRO A 222 -25.02 -12.78 -1.14
CA PRO A 222 -24.41 -12.05 -2.25
C PRO A 222 -25.30 -11.97 -3.50
N ALA A 223 -25.94 -13.08 -3.88
CA ALA A 223 -26.86 -13.11 -5.02
C ALA A 223 -28.04 -12.17 -4.82
N GLU A 224 -28.70 -12.20 -3.66
CA GLU A 224 -29.89 -11.37 -3.42
C GLU A 224 -29.62 -9.87 -3.58
N VAL A 225 -28.49 -9.39 -3.07
CA VAL A 225 -28.12 -7.96 -3.19
C VAL A 225 -27.53 -7.58 -4.54
N SER A 226 -27.27 -8.55 -5.41
CA SER A 226 -26.71 -8.35 -6.75
C SER A 226 -27.78 -8.44 -7.85
N LYS A 227 -29.04 -8.70 -7.50
CA LYS A 227 -30.15 -8.68 -8.45
C LYS A 227 -30.51 -7.24 -8.82
N ASP A 228 -30.69 -6.99 -10.12
CA ASP A 228 -31.18 -5.71 -10.66
C ASP A 228 -30.32 -4.49 -10.27
N VAL A 229 -29.02 -4.71 -10.04
CA VAL A 229 -28.04 -3.65 -9.78
C VAL A 229 -27.26 -3.29 -11.05
N ASP A 230 -26.99 -1.99 -11.22
CA ASP A 230 -26.16 -1.49 -12.32
C ASP A 230 -24.67 -1.71 -12.00
N VAL A 231 -24.33 -1.51 -10.72
CA VAL A 231 -22.96 -1.61 -10.19
C VAL A 231 -22.96 -2.44 -8.90
N LEU A 232 -22.09 -3.44 -8.85
CA LEU A 232 -21.79 -4.23 -7.65
C LEU A 232 -20.42 -3.84 -7.11
N ILE A 233 -20.35 -3.34 -5.88
CA ILE A 233 -19.09 -3.09 -5.17
C ILE A 233 -18.76 -4.27 -4.26
N VAL A 234 -17.55 -4.79 -4.37
CA VAL A 234 -17.01 -5.86 -3.51
C VAL A 234 -15.85 -5.34 -2.68
N MET A 235 -16.05 -5.25 -1.36
CA MET A 235 -15.09 -4.73 -0.39
C MET A 235 -14.90 -5.70 0.77
N VAL A 236 -14.10 -6.75 0.53
CA VAL A 236 -13.82 -7.84 1.46
C VAL A 236 -12.32 -7.91 1.77
N THR A 237 -11.93 -8.85 2.65
CA THR A 237 -10.59 -8.85 3.25
C THR A 237 -9.51 -9.42 2.33
N ASN A 238 -9.85 -10.42 1.52
CA ASN A 238 -8.88 -11.16 0.70
C ASN A 238 -9.54 -11.82 -0.51
N GLU A 239 -8.70 -12.42 -1.35
CA GLU A 239 -9.08 -13.10 -2.60
C GLU A 239 -10.07 -14.25 -2.38
N VAL A 240 -9.89 -15.06 -1.32
CA VAL A 240 -10.79 -16.19 -1.01
C VAL A 240 -12.22 -15.68 -0.73
N GLN A 241 -12.35 -14.56 -0.03
CA GLN A 241 -13.65 -13.94 0.22
C GLN A 241 -14.23 -13.32 -1.06
N ALA A 242 -13.41 -12.66 -1.88
CA ALA A 242 -13.88 -12.08 -3.14
C ALA A 242 -14.40 -13.17 -4.09
N GLU A 243 -13.66 -14.28 -4.20
CA GLU A 243 -14.03 -15.48 -4.94
C GLU A 243 -15.34 -16.09 -4.43
N SER A 244 -15.47 -16.25 -3.11
CA SER A 244 -16.70 -16.77 -2.49
C SER A 244 -17.91 -15.86 -2.73
N VAL A 245 -17.73 -14.55 -2.73
CA VAL A 245 -18.81 -13.58 -2.97
C VAL A 245 -19.28 -13.63 -4.42
N LEU A 246 -18.35 -13.81 -5.37
CA LEU A 246 -18.66 -13.78 -6.79
C LEU A 246 -19.17 -15.13 -7.30
N TYR A 247 -18.52 -16.23 -6.92
CA TYR A 247 -18.74 -17.58 -7.48
C TYR A 247 -19.09 -18.65 -6.45
N GLY A 248 -19.18 -18.30 -5.16
CA GLY A 248 -19.58 -19.25 -4.12
C GLY A 248 -21.05 -19.67 -4.21
N VAL A 249 -21.51 -20.39 -3.18
CA VAL A 249 -22.95 -20.70 -3.02
C VAL A 249 -23.70 -19.38 -2.86
N ASP A 250 -24.74 -19.18 -3.67
CA ASP A 250 -25.47 -17.91 -3.79
C ASP A 250 -24.55 -16.72 -4.13
N GLY A 251 -23.55 -16.96 -5.00
CA GLY A 251 -22.63 -15.96 -5.50
C GLY A 251 -23.27 -14.96 -6.48
N ALA A 252 -22.73 -13.74 -6.51
CA ALA A 252 -23.27 -12.61 -7.25
C ALA A 252 -23.32 -12.81 -8.78
N VAL A 253 -22.30 -13.43 -9.38
CA VAL A 253 -22.14 -13.47 -10.85
C VAL A 253 -23.32 -14.16 -11.55
N SER A 254 -23.87 -15.18 -10.92
CA SER A 254 -24.99 -15.96 -11.47
C SER A 254 -26.27 -15.15 -11.69
N VAL A 255 -26.46 -14.04 -10.98
CA VAL A 255 -27.70 -13.25 -10.98
C VAL A 255 -27.53 -11.81 -11.43
N LEU A 256 -26.30 -11.35 -11.68
CA LEU A 256 -26.04 -10.03 -12.23
C LEU A 256 -26.67 -9.88 -13.62
N GLN A 257 -27.23 -8.69 -13.87
CA GLN A 257 -27.80 -8.32 -15.16
C GLN A 257 -26.73 -8.24 -16.24
N PRO A 258 -27.04 -8.56 -17.52
CA PRO A 258 -26.11 -8.35 -18.62
C PRO A 258 -25.62 -6.90 -18.68
N GLY A 259 -24.31 -6.72 -18.85
CA GLY A 259 -23.66 -5.41 -18.94
C GLY A 259 -23.38 -4.72 -17.59
N ALA A 260 -23.77 -5.31 -16.46
CA ALA A 260 -23.50 -4.77 -15.12
C ALA A 260 -21.99 -4.68 -14.83
N SER A 261 -21.60 -3.74 -13.97
CA SER A 261 -20.21 -3.54 -13.56
C SER A 261 -19.93 -4.08 -12.17
N ILE A 262 -18.80 -4.78 -12.02
CA ILE A 262 -18.25 -5.24 -10.75
C ILE A 262 -17.06 -4.35 -10.42
N VAL A 263 -17.18 -3.57 -9.34
CA VAL A 263 -16.10 -2.76 -8.78
C VAL A 263 -15.47 -3.54 -7.64
N LEU A 264 -14.26 -4.04 -7.84
CA LEU A 264 -13.51 -4.73 -6.81
C LEU A 264 -12.57 -3.75 -6.11
N SER A 265 -12.95 -3.36 -4.89
CA SER A 265 -12.17 -2.41 -4.06
C SER A 265 -11.32 -3.09 -2.98
N SER A 266 -11.39 -4.41 -2.92
CA SER A 266 -10.62 -5.24 -1.99
C SER A 266 -9.13 -5.19 -2.32
N THR A 267 -8.27 -5.25 -1.31
CA THR A 267 -6.82 -5.36 -1.57
C THR A 267 -6.47 -6.81 -1.90
N VAL A 268 -6.26 -7.07 -3.18
CA VAL A 268 -5.95 -8.39 -3.76
C VAL A 268 -4.72 -8.28 -4.68
N SER A 269 -4.19 -9.41 -5.14
CA SER A 269 -3.07 -9.41 -6.08
C SER A 269 -3.52 -9.01 -7.50
N PRO A 270 -2.65 -8.35 -8.28
CA PRO A 270 -2.91 -8.09 -9.70
C PRO A 270 -3.23 -9.36 -10.50
N ALA A 271 -2.56 -10.47 -10.17
CA ALA A 271 -2.78 -11.75 -10.84
C ALA A 271 -4.20 -12.29 -10.63
N PHE A 272 -4.75 -12.17 -9.42
CA PHE A 272 -6.13 -12.55 -9.14
C PHE A 272 -7.12 -11.72 -9.98
N ILE A 273 -6.89 -10.42 -10.09
CA ILE A 273 -7.72 -9.52 -10.91
C ILE A 273 -7.71 -9.96 -12.38
N SER A 274 -6.53 -10.19 -12.97
CA SER A 274 -6.41 -10.59 -14.36
C SER A 274 -7.08 -11.96 -14.62
N GLN A 275 -6.97 -12.90 -13.68
CA GLN A 275 -7.66 -14.18 -13.76
C GLN A 275 -9.18 -14.03 -13.67
N LEU A 276 -9.66 -13.14 -12.79
CA LEU A 276 -11.07 -12.82 -12.64
C LEU A 276 -11.65 -12.20 -13.91
N GLU A 277 -10.93 -11.26 -14.53
CA GLU A 277 -11.32 -10.64 -15.81
C GLU A 277 -11.48 -11.70 -16.92
N LEU A 278 -10.48 -12.56 -17.09
CA LEU A 278 -10.53 -13.65 -18.07
C LEU A 278 -11.72 -14.57 -17.83
N ARG A 279 -12.00 -14.89 -16.57
CA ARG A 279 -13.12 -15.77 -16.20
C ARG A 279 -14.48 -15.14 -16.47
N LEU A 280 -14.65 -13.85 -16.20
CA LEU A 280 -15.89 -13.11 -16.49
C LEU A 280 -16.14 -12.98 -18.00
N GLN A 281 -15.07 -12.93 -18.81
CA GLN A 281 -15.15 -12.87 -20.27
C GLN A 281 -15.35 -14.24 -20.93
N SER A 282 -14.90 -15.32 -20.28
CA SER A 282 -15.01 -16.67 -20.81
C SER A 282 -16.43 -17.23 -20.65
N SER A 283 -17.05 -17.68 -21.74
CA SER A 283 -18.33 -18.41 -21.73
C SER A 283 -18.22 -19.83 -21.14
N ILE A 284 -17.13 -20.15 -20.42
CA ILE A 284 -16.78 -21.50 -19.99
C ILE A 284 -16.47 -21.49 -18.49
N CYS A 285 -17.39 -22.06 -17.70
CA CYS A 285 -17.20 -22.28 -16.28
C CYS A 285 -16.35 -23.53 -16.03
N PHE A 286 -15.12 -23.37 -15.52
CA PHE A 286 -14.38 -24.50 -14.92
C PHE A 286 -14.86 -24.71 -13.48
N LYS A 287 -15.64 -25.78 -13.24
CA LYS A 287 -15.80 -26.32 -11.87
C LYS A 287 -14.59 -27.18 -11.53
N ASN A 288 -14.07 -27.00 -10.31
CA ASN A 288 -12.97 -27.76 -9.73
C ASN A 288 -13.10 -29.28 -9.99
N VAL A 289 -12.12 -29.84 -10.69
CA VAL A 289 -11.99 -31.30 -10.85
C VAL A 289 -11.16 -31.82 -9.68
N ILE A 290 -11.81 -32.50 -8.73
CA ILE A 290 -11.11 -33.38 -7.80
C ILE A 290 -10.75 -34.63 -8.61
N LEU A 291 -9.48 -34.75 -9.00
CA LEU A 291 -8.93 -35.95 -9.62
C LEU A 291 -8.85 -37.06 -8.57
N SER A 292 -9.93 -37.82 -8.38
CA SER A 292 -9.82 -39.18 -7.85
C SER A 292 -9.58 -40.10 -9.04
N SER A 293 -8.42 -40.75 -9.03
CA SER A 293 -8.03 -41.78 -9.99
C SER A 293 -9.17 -42.79 -10.19
N PHE A 294 -9.50 -43.08 -11.45
CA PHE A 294 -9.96 -44.35 -12.05
C PHE A 294 -10.95 -44.11 -13.22
N PHE A 295 -10.45 -44.43 -14.43
CA PHE A 295 -11.14 -45.09 -15.56
C PHE A 295 -12.22 -44.36 -16.39
N LEU A 296 -11.76 -43.79 -17.51
CA LEU A 296 -12.14 -43.96 -18.93
C LEU A 296 -13.59 -44.23 -19.44
N VAL A 297 -14.66 -44.37 -18.66
CA VAL A 297 -16.01 -44.71 -19.23
C VAL A 297 -17.16 -43.91 -18.61
N TYR A 298 -16.99 -42.59 -18.46
CA TYR A 298 -18.11 -41.65 -18.21
C TYR A 298 -18.13 -40.48 -19.20
N ILE A 299 -17.60 -40.70 -20.41
CA ILE A 299 -17.80 -39.83 -21.57
C ILE A 299 -19.23 -40.09 -22.11
N LEU A 300 -20.27 -39.61 -21.41
CA LEU A 300 -21.56 -39.18 -22.00
C LEU A 300 -22.61 -38.69 -21.00
N ILE A 301 -22.44 -38.86 -19.68
CA ILE A 301 -23.44 -38.40 -18.69
C ILE A 301 -22.73 -37.77 -17.50
N PHE A 302 -22.17 -36.58 -17.70
CA PHE A 302 -22.04 -35.60 -16.63
C PHE A 302 -22.35 -34.22 -17.22
N GLN A 303 -23.30 -33.55 -16.59
CA GLN A 303 -24.19 -32.59 -17.20
C GLN A 303 -23.46 -31.35 -17.76
N LEU A 304 -23.79 -31.03 -19.02
CA LEU A 304 -23.94 -29.67 -19.50
C LEU A 304 -24.83 -28.90 -18.49
N GLN A 305 -24.22 -28.21 -17.53
CA GLN A 305 -24.90 -27.23 -16.69
C GLN A 305 -24.58 -25.85 -17.26
N THR A 306 -25.63 -25.21 -17.80
CA THR A 306 -25.75 -23.81 -18.20
C THR A 306 -24.44 -23.16 -18.64
N VAL A 307 -24.24 -23.09 -19.95
CA VAL A 307 -23.47 -21.99 -20.54
C VAL A 307 -24.14 -20.73 -19.98
N ASP A 308 -23.54 -20.11 -18.96
CA ASP A 308 -23.93 -18.74 -18.61
C ASP A 308 -23.55 -17.97 -19.88
N GLU A 309 -24.56 -17.54 -20.64
CA GLU A 309 -24.32 -16.69 -21.81
C GLU A 309 -23.37 -15.59 -21.37
N ASN A 310 -22.41 -15.21 -22.21
CA ASN A 310 -21.50 -14.13 -21.85
C ASN A 310 -22.34 -12.88 -21.58
N LYS A 311 -22.60 -12.61 -20.30
CA LYS A 311 -23.44 -11.51 -19.82
C LYS A 311 -22.80 -10.16 -20.13
N GLY A 312 -21.58 -10.11 -20.68
CA GLY A 312 -20.87 -8.87 -20.92
C GLY A 312 -20.61 -8.11 -19.62
N LEU A 313 -20.38 -8.83 -18.52
CA LEU A 313 -20.06 -8.23 -17.23
C LEU A 313 -18.73 -7.48 -17.32
N LYS A 314 -18.68 -6.32 -16.67
CA LYS A 314 -17.53 -5.42 -16.72
C LYS A 314 -16.80 -5.46 -15.39
N LEU A 315 -15.50 -5.70 -15.39
CA LEU A 315 -14.68 -5.64 -14.17
C LEU A 315 -13.97 -4.29 -14.07
N ILE A 316 -13.93 -3.76 -12.85
CA ILE A 316 -13.16 -2.57 -12.49
C ILE A 316 -12.35 -2.93 -11.26
N ASP A 317 -11.03 -2.84 -11.38
CA ASP A 317 -10.08 -2.98 -10.29
C ASP A 317 -9.86 -1.59 -9.67
N ALA A 318 -10.40 -1.39 -8.46
CA ALA A 318 -10.47 -0.08 -7.82
C ALA A 318 -10.09 -0.12 -6.33
N PRO A 319 -8.88 -0.56 -5.97
CA PRO A 319 -8.41 -0.48 -4.60
C PRO A 319 -8.40 0.96 -4.10
N VAL A 320 -8.56 1.10 -2.78
CA VAL A 320 -8.76 2.41 -2.15
C VAL A 320 -7.68 2.74 -1.11
N SER A 321 -7.52 4.03 -0.83
CA SER A 321 -6.69 4.57 0.25
C SER A 321 -7.41 5.72 0.96
N GLY A 322 -7.17 5.88 2.26
CA GLY A 322 -7.74 6.99 3.05
C GLY A 322 -8.33 6.62 4.42
N GLY A 323 -8.55 5.32 4.67
CA GLY A 323 -9.09 4.85 5.96
C GLY A 323 -10.58 5.14 6.16
N VAL A 324 -11.09 4.75 7.33
CA VAL A 324 -12.54 4.70 7.62
C VAL A 324 -13.20 6.08 7.59
N ILE A 325 -12.51 7.12 8.07
CA ILE A 325 -13.03 8.49 8.11
C ILE A 325 -13.29 8.98 6.69
N ARG A 326 -12.25 8.96 5.84
CA ARG A 326 -12.36 9.36 4.43
C ARG A 326 -13.36 8.51 3.64
N ALA A 327 -13.49 7.22 3.98
CA ALA A 327 -14.52 6.35 3.40
C ALA A 327 -15.94 6.85 3.70
N SER A 328 -16.21 7.31 4.93
CA SER A 328 -17.52 7.82 5.34
C SER A 328 -17.83 9.22 4.79
N GLU A 329 -16.79 9.97 4.43
CA GLU A 329 -16.86 11.33 3.89
C GLU A 329 -16.86 11.36 2.36
N GLY A 330 -16.63 10.23 1.68
CA GLY A 330 -16.53 10.17 0.22
C GLY A 330 -15.26 10.81 -0.32
N THR A 331 -14.23 10.90 0.51
CA THR A 331 -12.97 11.57 0.18
C THR A 331 -11.84 10.56 -0.03
N LEU A 332 -12.12 9.34 -0.48
CA LEU A 332 -11.06 8.35 -0.70
C LEU A 332 -10.15 8.76 -1.87
N THR A 333 -8.96 8.18 -1.88
CA THR A 333 -8.17 8.05 -3.09
C THR A 333 -8.48 6.69 -3.70
N ILE A 334 -8.96 6.67 -4.93
CA ILE A 334 -9.28 5.44 -5.68
C ILE A 334 -8.31 5.30 -6.84
N MET A 335 -7.75 4.10 -6.98
CA MET A 335 -6.85 3.70 -8.06
C MET A 335 -7.62 2.77 -9.01
N ALA A 336 -8.42 3.33 -9.92
CA ALA A 336 -9.31 2.57 -10.79
C ALA A 336 -8.61 2.14 -12.08
N SER A 337 -8.82 0.90 -12.51
CA SER A 337 -8.36 0.36 -13.79
C SER A 337 -9.37 -0.63 -14.35
N GLY A 338 -9.46 -0.72 -15.67
CA GLY A 338 -10.44 -1.52 -16.40
C GLY A 338 -10.61 -1.00 -17.83
N THR A 339 -11.60 -1.52 -18.55
CA THR A 339 -11.95 -0.99 -19.87
C THR A 339 -12.56 0.41 -19.75
N ASP A 340 -12.40 1.25 -20.77
CA ASP A 340 -13.01 2.59 -20.78
C ASP A 340 -14.54 2.51 -20.59
N GLU A 341 -15.20 1.50 -21.21
CA GLU A 341 -16.63 1.27 -21.04
C GLU A 341 -17.02 0.95 -19.58
N ALA A 342 -16.23 0.13 -18.89
CA ALA A 342 -16.46 -0.20 -17.49
C ALA A 342 -16.32 1.06 -16.61
N LEU A 343 -15.24 1.81 -16.81
CA LEU A 343 -14.94 3.03 -16.06
C LEU A 343 -16.01 4.13 -16.29
N GLU A 344 -16.50 4.30 -17.52
CA GLU A 344 -17.60 5.21 -17.83
C GLU A 344 -18.92 4.77 -17.16
N HIS A 345 -19.17 3.46 -17.08
CA HIS A 345 -20.40 2.93 -16.47
C HIS A 345 -20.43 3.14 -14.95
N ALA A 346 -19.33 2.87 -14.24
CA ALA A 346 -19.26 3.05 -12.78
C ALA A 346 -18.74 4.43 -12.35
N GLY A 347 -18.43 5.33 -13.29
CA GLY A 347 -17.73 6.59 -13.02
C GLY A 347 -18.42 7.48 -11.99
N SER A 348 -19.76 7.58 -12.03
CA SER A 348 -20.53 8.37 -11.06
C SER A 348 -20.40 7.84 -9.62
N VAL A 349 -20.36 6.51 -9.47
CA VAL A 349 -20.18 5.82 -8.18
C VAL A 349 -18.76 6.00 -7.66
N LEU A 350 -17.75 5.82 -8.53
CA LEU A 350 -16.34 6.00 -8.17
C LEU A 350 -16.07 7.46 -7.74
N SER A 351 -16.57 8.43 -8.49
CA SER A 351 -16.45 9.85 -8.16
C SER A 351 -17.13 10.20 -6.84
N ALA A 352 -18.32 9.65 -6.56
CA ALA A 352 -19.01 9.89 -5.29
C ALA A 352 -18.23 9.35 -4.07
N LEU A 353 -17.38 8.35 -4.26
CA LEU A 353 -16.58 7.76 -3.18
C LEU A 353 -15.21 8.42 -3.01
N SER A 354 -14.81 9.32 -3.92
CA SER A 354 -13.43 9.79 -4.01
C SER A 354 -13.29 11.30 -4.06
N GLU A 355 -12.28 11.80 -3.36
CA GLU A 355 -11.74 13.15 -3.61
C GLU A 355 -10.73 13.10 -4.78
N LYS A 356 -9.99 11.99 -4.89
CA LYS A 356 -9.01 11.76 -5.95
C LYS A 356 -9.27 10.42 -6.63
N LEU A 357 -9.64 10.46 -7.90
CA LEU A 357 -9.84 9.29 -8.75
C LEU A 357 -8.73 9.21 -9.79
N TYR A 358 -7.86 8.21 -9.64
CA TYR A 358 -6.78 7.93 -10.59
C TYR A 358 -7.20 6.80 -11.52
N VAL A 359 -7.15 7.04 -12.83
CA VAL A 359 -7.37 6.01 -13.85
C VAL A 359 -6.04 5.42 -14.30
N ILE A 360 -5.72 4.23 -13.82
CA ILE A 360 -4.46 3.57 -14.13
C ILE A 360 -4.61 2.82 -15.46
N LYS A 361 -3.82 3.22 -16.46
CA LYS A 361 -3.74 2.51 -17.75
C LYS A 361 -3.03 1.16 -17.55
N GLY A 362 -3.33 0.21 -18.44
CA GLY A 362 -2.81 -1.17 -18.36
C GLY A 362 -3.87 -2.26 -18.15
N GLY A 363 -5.16 -1.90 -18.11
CA GLY A 363 -6.26 -2.86 -17.91
C GLY A 363 -6.41 -3.30 -16.46
N CYS A 364 -7.27 -4.31 -16.21
CA CYS A 364 -7.52 -4.78 -14.86
C CYS A 364 -6.24 -5.39 -14.23
N GLY A 365 -5.93 -4.96 -13.00
CA GLY A 365 -4.74 -5.37 -12.25
C GLY A 365 -3.73 -4.23 -12.09
N ALA A 366 -3.81 -3.19 -12.91
CA ALA A 366 -2.93 -2.03 -12.81
C ALA A 366 -3.18 -1.21 -11.53
N GLY A 367 -4.45 -1.01 -11.15
CA GLY A 367 -4.83 -0.36 -9.89
C GLY A 367 -4.33 -1.12 -8.67
N SER A 368 -4.55 -2.43 -8.64
CA SER A 368 -4.00 -3.35 -7.65
C SER A 368 -2.48 -3.36 -7.65
N GLY A 369 -1.83 -3.19 -8.81
CA GLY A 369 -0.38 -3.05 -8.93
C GLY A 369 0.14 -1.81 -8.20
N VAL A 370 -0.49 -0.65 -8.37
CA VAL A 370 -0.16 0.57 -7.60
C VAL A 370 -0.33 0.32 -6.10
N LYS A 371 -1.45 -0.29 -5.71
CA LYS A 371 -1.73 -0.56 -4.30
C LYS A 371 -0.70 -1.51 -3.70
N MET A 372 -0.28 -2.54 -4.44
CA MET A 372 0.75 -3.50 -4.04
C MET A 372 2.08 -2.78 -3.75
N VAL A 373 2.53 -1.90 -4.65
CA VAL A 373 3.75 -1.10 -4.45
C VAL A 373 3.64 -0.22 -3.20
N ASN A 374 2.49 0.44 -2.99
CA ASN A 374 2.26 1.23 -1.78
C ASN A 374 2.32 0.37 -0.50
N GLN A 375 1.72 -0.84 -0.52
CA GLN A 375 1.71 -1.74 0.63
C GLN A 375 3.09 -2.36 0.92
N LEU A 376 3.90 -2.60 -0.11
CA LEU A 376 5.31 -2.99 0.04
C LEU A 376 6.07 -1.94 0.87
N LEU A 377 6.02 -0.67 0.44
CA LEU A 377 6.67 0.43 1.15
C LEU A 377 6.15 0.59 2.59
N ALA A 378 4.84 0.50 2.78
CA ALA A 378 4.23 0.52 4.10
C ALA A 378 4.83 -0.56 5.03
N GLY A 379 4.98 -1.79 4.53
CA GLY A 379 5.58 -2.90 5.27
C GLY A 379 7.04 -2.64 5.66
N VAL A 380 7.87 -2.21 4.71
CA VAL A 380 9.29 -1.87 4.95
C VAL A 380 9.43 -0.72 5.96
N HIS A 381 8.58 0.30 5.87
CA HIS A 381 8.59 1.43 6.79
C HIS A 381 8.22 1.04 8.22
N ILE A 382 7.27 0.11 8.40
CA ILE A 382 6.93 -0.42 9.73
C ILE A 382 8.11 -1.22 10.31
N ALA A 383 8.68 -2.13 9.52
CA ALA A 383 9.78 -2.98 9.98
C ALA A 383 11.05 -2.17 10.29
N SER A 384 11.40 -1.21 9.43
CA SER A 384 12.55 -0.32 9.65
C SER A 384 12.36 0.61 10.84
N ALA A 385 11.15 1.12 11.08
CA ALA A 385 10.85 1.89 12.30
C ALA A 385 11.05 1.05 13.57
N ALA A 386 10.65 -0.22 13.56
CA ALA A 386 10.87 -1.13 14.69
C ALA A 386 12.38 -1.38 14.95
N GLU A 387 13.15 -1.66 13.89
CA GLU A 387 14.61 -1.84 13.97
C GLU A 387 15.30 -0.57 14.51
N ALA A 388 14.93 0.60 13.97
CA ALA A 388 15.46 1.90 14.37
C ALA A 388 15.22 2.21 15.85
N MET A 389 14.01 1.95 16.33
CA MET A 389 13.60 2.27 17.70
C MET A 389 14.24 1.31 18.71
N ALA A 390 14.34 0.03 18.37
CA ALA A 390 15.05 -0.95 19.18
C ALA A 390 16.56 -0.64 19.24
N PHE A 391 17.16 -0.21 18.13
CA PHE A 391 18.56 0.24 18.11
C PHE A 391 18.78 1.49 18.96
N GLY A 392 17.90 2.49 18.85
CA GLY A 392 17.95 3.68 19.68
C GLY A 392 17.86 3.37 21.18
N ALA A 393 16.94 2.50 21.57
CA ALA A 393 16.84 2.02 22.95
C ALA A 393 18.13 1.31 23.40
N ARG A 394 18.74 0.49 22.53
CA ARG A 394 20.02 -0.18 22.81
C ARG A 394 21.17 0.81 22.99
N LEU A 395 21.15 1.95 22.30
CA LEU A 395 22.08 3.06 22.50
C LEU A 395 21.82 3.87 23.78
N GLY A 396 20.77 3.54 24.54
CA GLY A 396 20.37 4.23 25.75
C GLY A 396 19.65 5.55 25.49
N LEU A 397 18.99 5.69 24.35
CA LEU A 397 18.12 6.84 24.06
C LEU A 397 16.74 6.63 24.66
N ASP A 398 16.13 7.72 25.13
CA ASP A 398 14.70 7.74 25.42
C ASP A 398 13.92 7.59 24.10
N THR A 399 13.10 6.55 24.01
CA THR A 399 12.38 6.22 22.78
C THR A 399 11.34 7.27 22.40
N ARG A 400 10.80 8.03 23.36
CA ARG A 400 9.83 9.08 23.07
C ARG A 400 10.52 10.31 22.49
N VAL A 401 11.63 10.72 23.08
CA VAL A 401 12.47 11.79 22.54
C VAL A 401 13.00 11.40 21.15
N LEU A 402 13.46 10.16 20.99
CA LEU A 402 13.92 9.67 19.70
C LEU A 402 12.81 9.68 18.64
N PHE A 403 11.59 9.28 19.00
CA PHE A 403 10.43 9.36 18.12
C PHE A 403 10.18 10.80 17.64
N ASP A 404 10.19 11.78 18.54
CA ASP A 404 9.98 13.19 18.21
C ASP A 404 11.10 13.72 17.29
N VAL A 405 12.35 13.30 17.53
CA VAL A 405 13.50 13.63 16.69
C VAL A 405 13.35 13.02 15.28
N ILE A 406 12.99 11.74 15.18
CA ILE A 406 12.81 11.05 13.88
C ILE A 406 11.71 11.75 13.07
N LYS A 407 10.58 12.07 13.72
CA LYS A 407 9.42 12.73 13.09
C LYS A 407 9.77 14.09 12.49
N ALA A 408 10.74 14.79 13.06
CA ALA A 408 11.23 16.08 12.58
C ALA A 408 12.44 15.97 11.62
N SER A 409 12.83 14.75 11.23
CA SER A 409 14.03 14.48 10.43
C SER A 409 13.70 13.87 9.06
N GLU A 410 14.74 13.71 8.24
CA GLU A 410 14.69 13.01 6.95
C GLU A 410 14.40 11.49 7.08
N GLY A 411 14.50 10.93 8.29
CA GLY A 411 14.15 9.53 8.58
C GLY A 411 12.65 9.30 8.76
N THR A 412 11.81 10.33 8.66
CA THR A 412 10.37 10.19 8.86
C THR A 412 9.67 9.49 7.69
N SER A 413 8.63 8.72 8.02
CA SER A 413 7.70 8.10 7.07
C SER A 413 6.26 8.30 7.52
N TRP A 414 5.27 7.99 6.67
CA TRP A 414 3.85 8.04 7.07
C TRP A 414 3.61 7.26 8.37
N TYR A 415 4.20 6.07 8.47
CA TYR A 415 4.17 5.27 9.70
C TYR A 415 5.13 5.78 10.76
N GLY A 416 6.16 6.56 10.44
CA GLY A 416 6.89 7.40 11.41
C GLY A 416 5.95 8.29 12.24
N HIS A 417 4.81 8.72 11.70
CA HIS A 417 3.80 9.49 12.46
C HIS A 417 2.82 8.61 13.28
N LEU A 418 2.55 7.36 12.86
CA LEU A 418 1.66 6.41 13.56
C LEU A 418 2.38 5.40 14.48
N SER A 419 3.70 5.29 14.34
CA SER A 419 4.49 4.21 14.92
C SER A 419 4.57 4.29 16.43
N TRP A 420 4.39 5.46 17.07
CA TRP A 420 4.31 5.51 18.53
C TRP A 420 3.21 4.58 19.07
N PHE A 421 2.04 4.53 18.44
CA PHE A 421 0.95 3.64 18.86
C PHE A 421 1.22 2.17 18.55
N ILE A 422 1.77 1.87 17.37
CA ILE A 422 2.10 0.48 16.97
C ILE A 422 3.26 -0.06 17.81
N ILE A 423 4.29 0.74 18.03
CA ILE A 423 5.44 0.43 18.89
C ILE A 423 4.96 0.29 20.33
N CYS A 424 4.16 1.20 20.88
CA CYS A 424 3.60 1.03 22.22
C CYS A 424 2.73 -0.23 22.33
N TYR A 425 1.94 -0.57 21.30
CA TYR A 425 1.12 -1.77 21.27
C TYR A 425 1.95 -3.06 21.20
N LEU A 426 3.02 -3.07 20.39
CA LEU A 426 3.98 -4.18 20.29
C LEU A 426 4.85 -4.31 21.56
N LEU A 427 5.23 -3.19 22.18
CA LEU A 427 6.00 -3.15 23.42
C LEU A 427 5.14 -3.56 24.64
N ASN A 428 3.88 -3.14 24.73
CA ASN A 428 2.98 -3.52 25.83
C ASN A 428 2.58 -5.00 25.81
N ASN A 429 2.54 -5.64 24.63
CA ASN A 429 2.21 -7.06 24.49
C ASN A 429 3.44 -7.99 24.49
N SER A 430 4.66 -7.47 24.57
CA SER A 430 5.90 -8.25 24.63
C SER A 430 6.38 -8.44 26.08
N LEU A 431 6.14 -9.64 26.64
CA LEU A 431 6.70 -10.06 27.94
C LEU A 431 8.24 -10.06 27.96
N VAL A 432 8.88 -10.13 26.79
CA VAL A 432 10.35 -10.25 26.64
C VAL A 432 11.05 -8.89 26.87
N LEU A 433 10.42 -7.78 26.50
CA LEU A 433 10.99 -6.44 26.70
C LEU A 433 10.74 -5.89 28.12
N LYS A 434 9.69 -6.35 28.82
CA LYS A 434 9.49 -6.05 30.25
C LYS A 434 10.65 -6.49 31.15
N ARG A 435 11.39 -7.54 30.78
CA ARG A 435 12.57 -8.00 31.54
C ARG A 435 13.86 -7.22 31.25
N SER A 436 13.93 -6.51 30.13
CA SER A 436 15.14 -5.78 29.70
C SER A 436 15.12 -4.30 30.09
N LEU A 437 13.96 -3.78 30.49
CA LEU A 437 13.74 -2.41 30.92
C LEU A 437 13.25 -2.42 32.37
N VAL A 438 14.20 -2.59 33.30
CA VAL A 438 13.96 -2.35 34.73
C VAL A 438 13.91 -0.84 34.94
N TYR A 439 12.78 -0.24 34.63
CA TYR A 439 12.31 1.01 35.23
C TYR A 439 10.81 0.86 35.39
N ASP A 440 10.37 0.71 36.65
CA ASP A 440 8.96 0.81 37.02
C ASP A 440 8.45 2.18 36.58
N TRP A 441 7.37 2.19 35.79
CA TRP A 441 6.65 3.41 35.42
C TRP A 441 5.23 3.36 36.01
N PRO A 442 4.77 4.44 36.69
CA PRO A 442 3.41 4.58 37.21
C PRO A 442 2.36 4.80 36.12
#